data_AF-A0A1G9J056-F1
#
_entry.id   AF-A0A1G9J056-F1
#
_cell.length_a   1.000
_cell.length_b   1.000
_cell.length_c   1.000
_cell.angle_alpha   90.00
_cell.angle_beta   90.00
_cell.angle_gamma   90.00
#
_symmetry.space_group_name_H-M   'P 1'
#
loop_
_entity.id
_entity.type
_entity.pdbx_description
1 polymer ?
#
loop_
_entity_poly.entity_id
_entity_poly.type
_entity_poly.pdbx_seq_one_letter_code
_entity_poly.pdbx_strand_id
1 'polypeptide(L)'
;MFMPLVLTAALAGTLACAPAPTPTLSVSPAGARPGQTVTLTLTGCADPSQGGRAEGRLVGDGSTAHTPVEPVELTPVKPGSTTLTGTTVVTPGGGHTVYAVCADNPQQVTETDLHR
;
A
#
# COMPACT_ATOMS: atom_id res chain seq x y z
N MET A 1 -46.20 -21.29 -32.60
CA MET A 1 -45.61 -22.61 -32.25
C MET A 1 -44.60 -22.94 -33.35
N PHE A 2 -43.44 -23.50 -32.98
CA PHE A 2 -42.23 -23.87 -33.75
C PHE A 2 -41.01 -22.93 -33.68
N MET A 3 -40.03 -23.39 -32.90
CA MET A 3 -38.57 -23.13 -33.03
C MET A 3 -37.95 -24.23 -33.91
N PRO A 4 -36.81 -23.97 -34.55
CA PRO A 4 -35.55 -24.65 -34.18
C PRO A 4 -34.34 -23.65 -34.16
N LEU A 5 -33.39 -23.68 -33.21
CA LEU A 5 -32.22 -24.59 -33.02
C LEU A 5 -31.29 -24.58 -34.28
N VAL A 6 -29.96 -24.34 -34.30
CA VAL A 6 -28.84 -24.62 -33.37
C VAL A 6 -27.51 -23.92 -33.82
N LEU A 7 -26.51 -23.89 -32.90
CA LEU A 7 -25.03 -24.02 -33.08
C LEU A 7 -24.21 -22.77 -33.53
N THR A 8 -23.03 -22.38 -32.98
CA THR A 8 -21.93 -23.12 -32.32
C THR A 8 -20.90 -22.18 -31.63
N ALA A 9 -20.25 -22.70 -30.58
CA ALA A 9 -18.87 -22.47 -30.07
C ALA A 9 -18.46 -21.07 -29.52
N ALA A 10 -18.29 -20.88 -28.20
CA ALA A 10 -17.18 -21.34 -27.34
C ALA A 10 -15.90 -20.50 -27.44
N LEU A 11 -15.66 -19.67 -26.43
CA LEU A 11 -14.34 -19.50 -25.83
C LEU A 11 -14.53 -19.64 -24.31
N ALA A 12 -14.29 -20.87 -23.88
CA ALA A 12 -13.97 -21.20 -22.50
C ALA A 12 -12.75 -20.36 -22.11
N GLY A 13 -12.99 -19.46 -21.18
CA GLY A 13 -11.99 -18.57 -20.62
C GLY A 13 -12.62 -17.89 -19.44
N THR A 14 -13.09 -18.67 -18.46
CA THR A 14 -13.06 -18.18 -17.09
C THR A 14 -11.59 -17.96 -16.79
N LEU A 15 -11.06 -16.79 -17.17
CA LEU A 15 -9.96 -16.19 -16.46
C LEU A 15 -10.45 -16.20 -15.02
N ALA A 16 -10.00 -17.20 -14.26
CA ALA A 16 -10.02 -17.11 -12.82
C ALA A 16 -9.22 -15.84 -12.56
N CYS A 17 -9.93 -14.73 -12.41
CA CYS A 17 -9.36 -13.47 -11.98
C CYS A 17 -8.90 -13.78 -10.57
N ALA A 18 -7.65 -14.25 -10.45
CA ALA A 18 -7.01 -14.37 -9.17
C ALA A 18 -7.14 -12.99 -8.54
N PRO A 19 -7.74 -12.87 -7.35
CA PRO A 19 -7.91 -11.56 -6.73
C PRO A 19 -6.54 -10.89 -6.68
N ALA A 20 -6.49 -9.65 -7.16
CA ALA A 20 -5.26 -8.87 -7.10
C ALA A 20 -4.73 -8.92 -5.67
N PRO A 21 -3.41 -9.10 -5.48
CA PRO A 21 -2.83 -9.14 -4.15
C PRO A 21 -3.23 -7.86 -3.41
N THR A 22 -3.66 -8.01 -2.16
CA THR A 22 -4.09 -6.88 -1.35
C THR A 22 -2.89 -6.35 -0.57
N PRO A 23 -2.50 -5.08 -0.74
CA PRO A 23 -1.34 -4.54 -0.10
C PRO A 23 -1.56 -4.41 1.41
N THR A 24 -0.54 -4.80 2.17
CA THR A 24 -0.56 -4.74 3.64
C THR A 24 0.62 -3.92 4.11
N LEU A 25 0.34 -2.89 4.91
CA LEU A 25 1.34 -2.04 5.55
C LEU A 25 1.49 -2.41 7.04
N SER A 26 2.74 -2.48 7.49
CA SER A 26 3.09 -2.64 8.90
C SER A 26 4.18 -1.66 9.30
N VAL A 27 4.20 -1.31 10.59
CA VAL A 27 5.14 -0.37 11.20
C VAL A 27 5.83 -1.07 12.37
N SER A 28 7.15 -0.86 12.52
CA SER A 28 7.92 -1.38 13.65
C SER A 28 8.96 -0.36 14.15
N PRO A 29 9.07 -0.10 15.46
CA PRO A 29 8.24 -0.64 16.53
C PRO A 29 6.80 -0.13 16.47
N ALA A 30 5.86 -0.98 16.91
CA ALA A 30 4.49 -0.55 17.15
C ALA A 30 4.42 0.33 18.41
N GLY A 31 3.45 1.25 18.49
CA GLY A 31 3.38 2.19 19.60
C GLY A 31 4.49 3.24 19.61
N ALA A 32 5.08 3.53 18.45
CA ALA A 32 6.22 4.44 18.36
C ALA A 32 5.83 5.88 18.75
N ARG A 33 6.73 6.53 19.50
CA ARG A 33 6.54 7.88 20.01
C ARG A 33 7.18 8.91 19.07
N PRO A 34 6.72 10.17 19.10
CA PRO A 34 7.39 11.25 18.39
C PRO A 34 8.90 11.27 18.66
N GLY A 35 9.69 11.41 17.59
CA GLY A 35 11.15 11.36 17.61
C GLY A 35 11.76 9.96 17.46
N GLN A 36 10.95 8.88 17.50
CA GLN A 36 11.45 7.53 17.24
C GLN A 36 11.53 7.22 15.74
N THR A 37 12.58 6.52 15.33
CA THR A 37 12.67 5.94 14.00
C THR A 37 11.83 4.67 13.92
N VAL A 38 10.98 4.60 12.91
CA VAL A 38 10.18 3.42 12.58
C VAL A 38 10.56 2.87 11.22
N THR A 39 10.42 1.57 11.07
CA THR A 39 10.51 0.86 9.80
C THR A 39 9.11 0.62 9.28
N LEU A 40 8.85 1.07 8.06
CA LEU A 40 7.64 0.81 7.30
C LEU A 40 7.89 -0.41 6.42
N THR A 41 6.95 -1.34 6.40
CA THR A 41 7.02 -2.55 5.58
C THR A 41 5.71 -2.70 4.82
N LEU A 42 5.78 -2.59 3.50
CA LEU A 42 4.67 -2.76 2.58
C LEU A 42 4.86 -4.06 1.79
N THR A 43 3.81 -4.88 1.73
CA THR A 43 3.78 -6.16 1.02
C THR A 43 2.52 -6.25 0.17
N GLY A 44 2.46 -7.20 -0.76
CA GLY A 44 1.27 -7.42 -1.58
C GLY A 44 1.12 -6.48 -2.78
N CYS A 45 2.17 -5.75 -3.16
CA CYS A 45 2.24 -5.03 -4.42
C CYS A 45 2.34 -6.01 -5.60
N ALA A 46 1.67 -5.73 -6.73
CA ALA A 46 1.72 -6.61 -7.88
C ALA A 46 3.08 -6.54 -8.59
N ASP A 47 3.69 -5.35 -8.62
CA ASP A 47 5.06 -5.15 -9.10
C ASP A 47 5.89 -4.36 -8.07
N PRO A 48 6.49 -5.04 -7.08
CA PRO A 48 7.30 -4.38 -6.05
C PRO A 48 8.54 -3.70 -6.65
N SER A 49 9.00 -4.06 -7.84
CA SER A 49 10.19 -3.44 -8.43
C SER A 49 10.01 -1.95 -8.73
N GLN A 50 8.76 -1.49 -8.86
CA GLN A 50 8.42 -0.07 -9.03
C GLN A 50 8.43 0.71 -7.71
N GLY A 51 8.56 0.03 -6.57
CA GLY A 51 8.54 0.64 -5.25
C GLY A 51 7.14 0.99 -4.78
N GLY A 52 7.07 1.89 -3.80
CA GLY A 52 5.84 2.37 -3.21
C GLY A 52 6.10 3.64 -2.42
N ARG A 53 5.04 4.27 -1.91
CA ARG A 53 5.16 5.48 -1.09
C ARG A 53 4.37 5.28 0.19
N ALA A 54 4.86 5.80 1.30
CA ALA A 54 4.14 5.88 2.55
C ALA A 54 4.21 7.28 3.15
N GLU A 55 3.12 7.76 3.73
CA GLU A 55 3.00 9.12 4.26
C GLU A 55 1.93 9.22 5.34
N GLY A 56 2.07 10.21 6.23
CA GLY A 56 1.02 10.62 7.14
C GLY A 56 -0.02 11.51 6.47
N ARG A 57 -0.97 12.03 7.24
CA ARG A 57 -1.94 13.01 6.75
C ARG A 57 -1.34 14.42 6.79
N LEU A 58 -1.66 15.24 5.79
CA LEU A 58 -1.33 16.66 5.77
C LEU A 58 -1.89 17.38 7.02
N VAL A 59 -1.10 18.25 7.65
CA VAL A 59 -1.47 18.95 8.89
C VAL A 59 -2.59 19.98 8.69
N GLY A 60 -2.71 20.57 7.49
CA GLY A 60 -3.84 21.44 7.12
C GLY A 60 -3.78 22.86 7.70
N ASP A 61 -2.62 23.29 8.18
CA ASP A 61 -2.33 24.64 8.72
C ASP A 61 -1.69 25.58 7.67
N GLY A 62 -1.76 25.20 6.38
CA GLY A 62 -1.04 25.86 5.30
C GLY A 62 0.40 25.37 5.12
N SER A 63 0.89 24.46 5.97
CA SER A 63 2.15 23.76 5.76
C SER A 63 2.02 22.58 4.80
N THR A 64 3.16 22.12 4.29
CA THR A 64 3.29 20.86 3.54
C THR A 64 3.65 19.67 4.43
N ALA A 65 3.57 19.83 5.75
CA ALA A 65 3.98 18.80 6.71
C ALA A 65 2.95 17.68 6.79
N HIS A 66 3.42 16.46 6.98
CA HIS A 66 2.61 15.26 7.15
C HIS A 66 2.84 14.65 8.53
N THR A 67 1.77 14.19 9.16
CA THR A 67 1.81 13.56 10.49
C THR A 67 1.04 12.24 10.47
N PRO A 68 1.55 11.16 11.10
CA PRO A 68 2.71 11.11 11.99
C PRO A 68 4.06 10.91 11.29
N VAL A 69 4.10 10.83 9.96
CA VAL A 69 5.35 10.62 9.21
C VAL A 69 5.36 11.48 7.96
N GLU A 70 6.54 11.99 7.60
CA GLU A 70 6.76 12.62 6.30
C GLU A 70 6.72 11.59 5.16
N PRO A 71 6.48 12.02 3.92
CA PRO A 71 6.50 11.14 2.76
C PRO A 71 7.83 10.39 2.64
N VAL A 72 7.75 9.07 2.51
CA VAL A 72 8.88 8.16 2.34
C VAL A 72 8.64 7.25 1.15
N GLU A 73 9.65 7.17 0.31
CA GLU A 73 9.73 6.16 -0.75
C GLU A 73 10.11 4.80 -0.14
N LEU A 74 9.35 3.78 -0.50
CA LEU A 74 9.56 2.39 -0.10
C LEU A 74 10.23 1.65 -1.26
N THR A 75 11.31 0.95 -0.96
CA THR A 75 12.10 0.24 -1.96
C THR A 75 12.17 -1.26 -1.64
N PRO A 76 12.32 -2.13 -2.65
CA PRO A 76 12.51 -3.55 -2.40
C PRO A 76 13.70 -3.79 -1.47
N VAL A 77 13.51 -4.62 -0.44
CA VAL A 77 14.59 -5.00 0.50
C VAL A 77 15.80 -5.61 -0.24
N LYS A 78 15.54 -6.26 -1.38
CA LYS A 78 16.53 -6.77 -2.32
C LYS A 78 15.89 -6.91 -3.72
N PRO A 79 16.69 -7.03 -4.79
CA PRO A 79 16.16 -7.33 -6.12
C PRO A 79 15.27 -8.59 -6.12
N GLY A 80 14.08 -8.48 -6.72
CA GLY A 80 13.08 -9.56 -6.75
C GLY A 80 12.33 -9.82 -5.44
N SER A 81 12.51 -8.99 -4.41
CA SER A 81 11.72 -9.06 -3.18
C SER A 81 10.26 -8.65 -3.41
N THR A 82 9.33 -9.31 -2.72
CA THR A 82 7.91 -8.92 -2.63
C THR A 82 7.63 -7.94 -1.49
N THR A 83 8.67 -7.53 -0.78
CA THR A 83 8.62 -6.65 0.38
C THR A 83 9.32 -5.35 0.07
N LEU A 84 8.59 -4.25 0.26
CA LEU A 84 9.11 -2.89 0.21
C LEU A 84 9.33 -2.39 1.62
N THR A 85 10.42 -1.66 1.82
CA THR A 85 10.75 -1.06 3.12
C THR A 85 11.25 0.37 2.97
N GLY A 86 11.02 1.15 4.02
CA GLY A 86 11.58 2.47 4.21
C GLY A 86 11.62 2.79 5.70
N THR A 87 12.46 3.74 6.08
CA THR A 87 12.56 4.19 7.47
C THR A 87 12.19 5.66 7.55
N THR A 88 11.45 6.04 8.59
CA THR A 88 11.06 7.43 8.83
C THR A 88 11.08 7.73 10.32
N VAL A 89 11.07 9.01 10.67
CA VAL A 89 10.97 9.47 12.06
C VAL A 89 9.55 9.90 12.31
N VAL A 90 8.98 9.45 13.44
CA VAL A 90 7.64 9.84 13.87
C VAL A 90 7.64 11.31 14.25
N THR A 91 6.87 12.11 13.54
CA THR A 91 6.68 13.54 13.83
C THR A 91 5.56 13.73 14.85
N PRO A 92 5.71 14.69 15.79
CA PRO A 92 4.62 15.03 16.69
C PRO A 92 3.47 15.68 15.90
N GLY A 93 2.23 15.29 16.21
CA GLY A 93 1.05 15.81 15.52
C GLY A 93 -0.24 15.09 15.89
N GLY A 94 -1.34 15.50 15.27
CA GLY A 94 -2.68 14.94 15.51
C GLY A 94 -3.00 13.67 14.69
N GLY A 95 -2.03 13.11 13.98
CA GLY A 95 -2.18 11.90 13.16
C GLY A 95 -1.52 10.68 13.80
N HIS A 96 -2.16 9.52 13.67
CA HIS A 96 -1.62 8.22 14.08
C HIS A 96 -1.63 7.19 12.95
N THR A 97 -2.31 7.53 11.85
CA THR A 97 -2.43 6.66 10.68
C THR A 97 -1.33 6.97 9.68
N VAL A 98 -0.63 5.94 9.24
CA VAL A 98 0.27 5.98 8.10
C VAL A 98 -0.45 5.33 6.91
N TYR A 99 -0.47 6.02 5.78
CA TYR A 99 -0.99 5.54 4.53
C TYR A 99 0.16 5.05 3.66
N ALA A 100 -0.06 4.03 2.86
CA ALA A 100 0.88 3.62 1.83
C ALA A 100 0.19 3.15 0.56
N VAL A 101 0.90 3.26 -0.55
CA VAL A 101 0.48 2.83 -1.88
C VAL A 101 1.62 2.09 -2.56
N CYS A 102 1.26 1.09 -3.35
CA CYS A 102 2.20 0.49 -4.31
C CYS A 102 2.29 1.38 -5.55
N ALA A 103 3.50 1.57 -6.10
CA ALA A 103 3.68 2.41 -7.27
C ALA A 103 2.96 1.85 -8.51
N ASP A 104 2.83 0.52 -8.60
CA ASP A 104 2.11 -0.16 -9.69
C ASP A 104 0.59 0.07 -9.67
N ASN A 105 0.04 0.40 -8.49
CA ASN A 105 -1.39 0.64 -8.31
C ASN A 105 -1.65 1.73 -7.25
N PRO A 106 -1.51 3.02 -7.60
CA PRO A 106 -1.65 4.13 -6.64
C PRO A 106 -3.08 4.34 -6.14
N GLN A 107 -4.08 3.68 -6.75
CA GLN A 107 -5.47 3.75 -6.30
C GLN A 107 -5.76 2.82 -5.12
N GLN A 108 -4.87 1.86 -4.86
CA GLN A 108 -5.02 0.88 -3.79
C GLN A 108 -4.27 1.35 -2.54
N VAL A 109 -4.88 2.27 -1.81
CA VAL A 109 -4.34 2.78 -0.54
C VAL A 109 -4.52 1.74 0.55
N THR A 110 -3.45 1.47 1.28
CA THR A 110 -3.46 0.69 2.52
C THR A 110 -3.05 1.61 3.68
N GLU A 111 -3.50 1.30 4.88
CA GLU A 111 -3.26 2.13 6.05
C GLU A 111 -2.93 1.27 7.26
N THR A 112 -2.21 1.87 8.20
CA THR A 112 -1.94 1.25 9.49
C THR A 112 -1.86 2.31 10.58
N ASP A 113 -2.26 1.92 11.79
CA ASP A 113 -2.17 2.80 12.95
C ASP A 113 -0.85 2.57 13.68
N LEU A 114 -0.13 3.67 13.95
CA LEU A 114 1.19 3.69 14.55
C LEU A 114 1.17 3.38 16.06
N HIS A 115 -0.01 3.42 16.70
CA HIS A 115 -0.22 3.15 18.12
C HIS A 115 -0.80 1.77 18.43
N ARG A 116 -1.01 0.91 17.43
CA ARG A 116 -1.60 -0.42 17.63
C ARG A 116 -0.77 -1.37 18.48
#